data_AF-A0A0K8MBP3-F1
#
_entry.id   AF-A0A0K8MBP3-F1
#
_cell.length_a   1.000
_cell.length_b   1.000
_cell.length_c   1.000
_cell.angle_alpha   90.00
_cell.angle_beta   90.00
_cell.angle_gamma   90.00
#
_symmetry.space_group_name_H-M   'P 1'
#
loop_
_entity.id
_entity.type
_entity.pdbx_description
1 polymer ?
#
loop_
_entity_poly.entity_id
_entity_poly.type
_entity_poly.pdbx_seq_one_letter_code
_entity_poly.pdbx_strand_id
1 'polypeptide(L)'
;MKISNKTPPENNPEHSPRKRQKTLSPSTSREKILRDLEAMYEAALISKNYSVALRAIELRGKELGLFNEKKKECQKSLDEMTEEELLALLNQSHSL
;
A
#
# COMPACT_ATOMS: atom_id res chain seq x y z
N MET A 1 -67.37 -11.42 19.97
CA MET A 1 -67.59 -10.40 18.94
C MET A 1 -66.29 -9.63 18.74
N LYS A 2 -65.88 -9.43 17.48
CA LYS A 2 -64.65 -8.75 17.07
C LYS A 2 -64.89 -7.24 17.06
N ILE A 3 -63.97 -6.45 17.60
CA ILE A 3 -63.83 -5.05 17.21
C ILE A 3 -62.35 -4.82 16.91
N SER A 4 -62.13 -4.46 15.66
CA SER A 4 -60.88 -4.31 14.95
C SER A 4 -60.48 -2.84 15.02
N ASN A 5 -59.34 -2.51 15.62
CA ASN A 5 -58.74 -1.19 15.44
C ASN A 5 -57.54 -1.31 14.49
N LYS A 6 -57.72 -0.69 13.33
CA LYS A 6 -56.76 -0.54 12.23
C LYS A 6 -55.67 0.49 12.60
N THR A 7 -54.51 0.28 12.00
CA THR A 7 -53.20 0.96 12.06
C THR A 7 -53.18 2.46 11.74
N PRO A 8 -52.04 3.13 11.96
CA PRO A 8 -51.24 3.57 10.81
C PRO A 8 -49.76 3.12 10.85
N PRO A 9 -49.08 3.05 9.69
CA PRO A 9 -47.67 2.72 9.58
C PRO A 9 -46.81 3.98 9.79
N GLU A 10 -45.86 3.94 10.74
CA GLU A 10 -44.81 4.96 10.79
C GLU A 10 -43.72 4.65 9.75
N ASN A 11 -43.81 5.38 8.64
CA ASN A 11 -42.67 5.70 7.80
C ASN A 11 -41.69 6.55 8.60
N ASN A 12 -40.43 6.16 8.69
CA ASN A 12 -39.36 7.14 8.86
C ASN A 12 -38.13 6.77 8.00
N PRO A 13 -37.82 7.56 6.96
CA PRO A 13 -36.65 7.36 6.12
C PRO A 13 -35.47 8.17 6.68
N GLU A 14 -34.58 7.54 7.45
CA GLU A 14 -33.28 8.17 7.71
C GLU A 14 -32.32 7.96 6.52
N HIS A 15 -32.53 8.78 5.50
CA HIS A 15 -31.45 9.21 4.63
C HIS A 15 -30.44 10.02 5.45
N SER A 16 -29.40 9.37 5.94
CA SER A 16 -28.19 10.08 6.37
C SER A 16 -27.43 10.59 5.14
N PRO A 17 -27.08 11.89 5.08
CA PRO A 17 -26.54 12.51 3.87
C PRO A 17 -25.06 12.15 3.64
N ARG A 18 -24.75 11.82 2.38
CA ARG A 18 -23.41 11.88 1.78
C ARG A 18 -22.67 13.15 2.23
N LYS A 19 -21.48 13.01 2.85
CA LYS A 19 -20.42 14.02 2.99
C LYS A 19 -19.22 13.33 3.68
N ARG A 20 -17.99 13.28 3.18
CA ARG A 20 -17.29 13.90 2.04
C ARG A 20 -16.25 12.88 1.57
N GLN A 21 -16.25 12.49 0.30
CA GLN A 21 -15.02 11.96 -0.30
C GLN A 21 -14.03 13.12 -0.32
N LYS A 22 -13.12 13.13 0.65
CA LYS A 22 -12.01 14.07 0.70
C LYS A 22 -11.07 13.65 -0.42
N THR A 23 -11.17 14.32 -1.56
CA THR A 23 -10.20 14.23 -2.65
C THR A 23 -8.86 14.69 -2.08
N LEU A 24 -8.05 13.72 -1.65
CA LEU A 24 -6.68 13.96 -1.20
C LEU A 24 -5.91 14.51 -2.39
N SER A 25 -5.42 15.75 -2.27
CA SER A 25 -4.51 16.31 -3.26
C SER A 25 -3.23 15.48 -3.26
N PRO A 26 -2.70 15.10 -4.44
CA PRO A 26 -1.72 14.04 -4.57
C PRO A 26 -0.39 14.37 -3.86
N SER A 27 0.01 15.64 -3.80
CA SER A 27 1.23 16.07 -3.13
C SER A 27 1.12 15.95 -1.60
N THR A 28 0.07 16.50 -0.97
CA THR A 28 -0.07 16.39 0.51
C THR A 28 -0.30 14.96 1.02
N SER A 29 -0.62 14.02 0.13
CA SER A 29 -0.90 12.63 0.51
C SER A 29 0.37 11.85 0.87
N ARG A 30 1.49 12.06 0.16
CA ARG A 30 2.69 11.22 0.30
C ARG A 30 3.43 11.49 1.59
N GLU A 31 3.74 12.75 1.92
CA GLU A 31 4.40 13.09 3.18
C GLU A 31 3.49 12.80 4.39
N LYS A 32 2.16 12.83 4.20
CA LYS A 32 1.22 12.37 5.22
C LYS A 32 1.34 10.86 5.44
N ILE A 33 1.35 10.07 4.38
CA ILE A 33 1.52 8.60 4.46
C ILE A 33 2.83 8.26 5.17
N LEU A 34 3.94 8.91 4.81
CA LEU A 34 5.24 8.66 5.44
C LEU A 34 5.23 8.99 6.95
N ARG A 35 4.57 10.08 7.35
CA ARG A 35 4.40 10.44 8.77
C ARG A 35 3.50 9.47 9.51
N ASP A 36 2.39 9.06 8.90
CA ASP A 36 1.47 8.09 9.50
C ASP A 36 2.16 6.74 9.71
N LEU A 37 2.96 6.28 8.75
CA LEU A 37 3.73 5.03 8.85
C LEU A 37 4.78 5.08 9.96
N GLU A 38 5.48 6.21 10.14
CA GLU A 38 6.42 6.40 11.25
C GLU A 38 5.72 6.37 12.61
N ALA A 39 4.60 7.10 12.73
CA ALA A 39 3.81 7.09 13.97
C ALA A 39 3.25 5.69 14.30
N MET A 40 2.83 4.94 13.28
CA MET A 40 2.41 3.53 13.46
C MET A 40 3.56 2.65 13.95
N TYR A 41 4.76 2.84 13.41
CA TYR A 41 5.96 2.10 13.84
C TYR A 41 6.27 2.36 15.32
N GLU A 42 6.34 3.63 15.74
CA GLU A 42 6.61 4.02 17.13
C GLU A 42 5.54 3.46 18.09
N ALA A 43 4.26 3.61 17.75
CA ALA A 43 3.15 3.09 18.55
C ALA A 43 3.18 1.55 18.64
N ALA A 44 3.55 0.87 17.56
CA ALA A 44 3.70 -0.58 17.53
C ALA A 44 4.87 -1.05 18.40
N LEU A 45 5.99 -0.32 18.44
CA LEU A 45 7.10 -0.62 19.35
C LEU A 45 6.71 -0.47 20.81
N ILE A 46 6.01 0.61 21.17
CA ILE A 46 5.53 0.85 22.54
C ILE A 46 4.59 -0.28 22.99
N SER A 47 3.70 -0.72 22.10
CA SER A 47 2.78 -1.83 22.35
C SER A 47 3.40 -3.23 22.19
N LYS A 48 4.71 -3.31 21.89
CA LYS A 48 5.45 -4.56 21.62
C LYS A 48 4.84 -5.41 20.49
N ASN A 49 4.11 -4.78 19.58
CA ASN A 49 3.53 -5.42 18.41
C ASN A 49 4.54 -5.38 17.24
N TYR A 50 5.57 -6.22 17.32
CA TYR A 50 6.69 -6.18 16.38
C TYR A 50 6.30 -6.53 14.94
N SER A 51 5.24 -7.32 14.71
CA SER A 51 4.77 -7.63 13.36
C SER A 51 4.25 -6.37 12.66
N VAL A 52 3.50 -5.53 13.37
CA VAL A 52 3.03 -4.23 12.85
C VAL A 52 4.19 -3.26 12.67
N ALA A 53 5.13 -3.21 13.62
CA ALA A 53 6.31 -2.35 13.52
C ALA A 53 7.15 -2.69 12.27
N LEU A 54 7.47 -3.97 12.07
CA LEU A 54 8.21 -4.46 10.90
C LEU A 54 7.49 -4.13 9.60
N ARG A 55 6.16 -4.30 9.56
CA ARG A 55 5.38 -4.00 8.36
C ARG A 55 5.33 -2.51 8.06
N ALA A 56 5.20 -1.66 9.08
CA ALA A 56 5.16 -0.21 8.92
C ALA A 56 6.49 0.33 8.36
N ILE A 57 7.63 -0.14 8.89
CA ILE A 57 8.95 0.31 8.41
C ILE A 57 9.26 -0.24 7.01
N GLU A 58 8.84 -1.46 6.68
CA GLU A 58 8.95 -2.02 5.32
C GLU A 58 8.16 -1.17 4.30
N LEU A 59 6.89 -0.87 4.59
CA LEU A 59 6.07 -0.03 3.71
C LEU A 59 6.67 1.36 3.53
N ARG A 60 7.19 1.96 4.61
CA ARG A 60 7.87 3.25 4.55
C ARG A 60 9.10 3.20 3.65
N GLY A 61 9.93 2.17 3.76
CA GLY A 61 11.08 2.01 2.88
C GLY A 61 10.68 1.75 1.43
N LYS A 62 9.56 1.07 1.16
CA LYS A 62 9.04 0.89 -0.21
C LYS A 62 8.61 2.21 -0.84
N GLU A 63 7.88 3.04 -0.09
CA GLU A 63 7.48 4.38 -0.53
C GLU A 63 8.68 5.30 -0.79
N LEU A 64 9.80 5.08 -0.11
CA LEU A 64 11.06 5.80 -0.31
C LEU A 64 11.94 5.21 -1.40
N GLY A 65 11.56 4.08 -2.01
CA GLY A 65 12.37 3.39 -3.03
C GLY A 65 13.62 2.72 -2.49
N LEU A 66 13.65 2.35 -1.19
CA LEU A 66 14.79 1.68 -0.55
C LEU A 66 14.85 0.17 -0.83
N PHE A 67 13.75 -0.40 -1.31
CA PHE A 67 13.67 -1.82 -1.66
C PHE A 67 13.62 -1.97 -3.18
N ASN A 68 14.62 -2.66 -3.72
CA ASN A 68 14.61 -3.11 -5.10
C ASN A 68 14.20 -4.58 -5.11
N GLU A 69 13.11 -4.90 -5.81
CA GLU A 69 12.84 -6.29 -6.16
C GLU A 69 13.89 -6.71 -7.18
N LYS A 70 14.70 -7.72 -6.85
CA LYS A 70 15.59 -8.33 -7.83
C LYS A 70 14.72 -8.88 -8.95
N LYS A 71 14.67 -8.18 -10.08
CA LYS A 71 14.20 -8.78 -11.33
C LYS A 71 15.11 -9.97 -11.59
N LYS A 72 14.53 -11.13 -11.88
CA LYS A 72 15.28 -12.30 -12.38
C LYS A 72 15.79 -11.98 -13.78
N GLU A 73 16.78 -11.11 -13.88
CA GLU A 73 17.53 -10.87 -15.11
C GLU A 73 18.72 -11.84 -15.07
N CYS A 74 18.82 -12.66 -16.11
CA CYS A 74 19.57 -13.91 -16.24
C CYS A 74 19.05 -15.11 -15.41
N GLN A 75 18.17 -15.89 -16.04
CA GLN A 75 17.90 -17.28 -15.64
C GLN A 75 19.00 -18.25 -16.08
N LYS A 76 19.97 -17.79 -16.88
CA LYS A 76 21.11 -18.57 -17.35
C LYS A 76 22.31 -18.31 -16.45
N SER A 77 23.06 -19.36 -16.12
CA SER A 77 24.40 -19.18 -15.53
C SER A 77 25.33 -18.54 -16.57
N LEU A 78 26.45 -17.93 -16.15
CA LEU A 78 27.43 -17.36 -17.08
C LEU A 78 27.96 -18.41 -18.09
N ASP A 79 28.02 -19.68 -17.68
CA ASP A 79 28.49 -20.80 -18.50
C ASP A 79 27.47 -21.22 -19.58
N GLU A 80 26.21 -20.80 -19.43
CA GLU A 80 25.11 -21.09 -20.35
C GLU A 80 24.83 -19.94 -21.33
N MET A 81 25.57 -18.84 -21.22
CA MET A 81 25.42 -17.66 -22.08
C MET A 81 26.34 -17.76 -23.30
N THR A 82 25.85 -17.31 -24.46
CA THR A 82 26.73 -17.20 -25.64
C THR A 82 27.66 -15.99 -25.50
N GLU A 83 28.73 -15.97 -26.28
CA GLU A 83 29.70 -14.87 -26.28
C GLU A 83 29.04 -13.53 -26.66
N GLU A 84 28.05 -13.55 -27.55
CA GLU A 84 27.27 -12.36 -27.92
C GLU A 84 26.38 -11.86 -26.77
N GLU A 85 25.78 -12.77 -25.99
CA GLU A 85 24.96 -12.42 -24.84
C GLU A 85 25.84 -11.81 -23.71
N LEU A 86 27.04 -12.34 -23.51
CA LEU A 86 28.03 -11.80 -22.57
C LEU A 86 28.53 -10.41 -22.99
N LEU A 87 28.83 -10.22 -24.28
CA LEU A 87 29.22 -8.91 -24.84
C LEU A 87 28.11 -7.87 -24.68
N ALA A 88 26.84 -8.25 -24.86
CA ALA A 88 25.70 -7.36 -24.67
C ALA A 88 25.56 -6.90 -23.22
N LEU A 89 25.79 -7.79 -22.24
CA LEU A 89 25.77 -7.45 -20.81
C LEU A 89 26.88 -6.46 -20.42
N LEU A 90 28.10 -6.68 -20.91
CA LEU A 90 29.24 -5.79 -20.65
C LEU A 90 28.95 -4.37 -21.17
N ASN A 91 28.39 -4.25 -22.37
CA ASN A 91 28.05 -2.97 -22.98
C ASN A 91 26.92 -2.23 -22.25
N GLN A 92 25.94 -2.95 -21.67
CA GLN A 92 24.89 -2.32 -20.86
C GLN A 92 25.44 -1.73 -19.56
N SER A 93 26.44 -2.36 -18.95
CA SER A 93 27.01 -1.90 -17.68
C SER A 93 27.81 -0.59 -17.76
N HIS A 94 28.24 -0.20 -18.97
CA HIS A 94 29.03 1.01 -19.21
C HIS A 94 28.21 2.23 -19.65
N SER A 95 26.88 2.11 -19.70
CA SER A 95 25.99 3.17 -20.17
C SER A 95 25.32 3.99 -19.05
N LEU A 96 25.88 3.96 -17.84
CA LEU A 96 25.43 4.72 -16.66
C LEU A 96 26.41 5.84 -16.29
#